data_AF-A0A1Y6KDJ3-F1
#
_entry.id   AF-A0A1Y6KDJ3-F1
#
_cell.length_a   1.000
_cell.length_b   1.000
_cell.length_c   1.000
_cell.angle_alpha   90.00
_cell.angle_beta   90.00
_cell.angle_gamma   90.00
#
_symmetry.space_group_name_H-M   'P 1'
#
loop_
_entity.id
_entity.type
_entity.pdbx_description
1 polymer ?
#
loop_
_entity_poly.entity_id
_entity_poly.type
_entity_poly.pdbx_seq_one_letter_code
_entity_poly.pdbx_strand_id
1 'polypeptide(L)'
;MTRRSCTGWIASLALAAVTLAGASANAAERTMSWESGCRFTVRYDPAKHDETRLRNTVRLLFGPSDFDSPGTPPAFDPKAVAALDPDKIDRTCKASLDAAARLEFIALPGVDDYRRAKMAELKDSCDFDLAHTRGFKTPSALRDYQPAAACAKFVDAIEGKTDLQQTFRQNVDTGCADNASPKACVARYLAEAQKADGQERMRIYLVNFGWSNCAINYNLRNTGEKKMEAMRSALETQFRKMFKVKQDKCEEAD
;
A
#
# COMPACT_ATOMS: atom_id res chain seq x y z
N MET A 1 -0.86 43.69 -94.33
CA MET A 1 -2.22 43.78 -94.91
C MET A 1 -3.15 42.88 -94.10
N THR A 2 -4.38 43.37 -93.90
CA THR A 2 -5.62 42.63 -93.56
C THR A 2 -5.78 41.95 -92.19
N ARG A 3 -6.71 42.55 -91.42
CA ARG A 3 -7.54 42.05 -90.31
C ARG A 3 -7.94 40.57 -90.40
N ARG A 4 -8.13 39.93 -89.23
CA ARG A 4 -9.38 39.22 -88.90
C ARG A 4 -9.50 38.93 -87.40
N SER A 5 -10.62 39.37 -86.84
CA SER A 5 -11.18 38.94 -85.56
C SER A 5 -11.78 37.54 -85.68
N CYS A 6 -11.69 36.73 -84.63
CA CYS A 6 -12.69 35.69 -84.36
C CYS A 6 -12.96 35.60 -82.84
N THR A 7 -14.25 35.71 -82.57
CA THR A 7 -15.02 35.49 -81.35
C THR A 7 -14.86 34.11 -80.72
N GLY A 8 -14.93 34.10 -79.39
CA GLY A 8 -15.74 33.14 -78.63
C GLY A 8 -15.07 31.83 -78.22
N TRP A 9 -15.03 31.58 -76.91
CA TRP A 9 -15.93 30.60 -76.27
C TRP A 9 -15.74 30.67 -74.75
N ILE A 10 -16.87 30.84 -74.06
CA ILE A 10 -17.01 30.69 -72.61
C ILE A 10 -17.09 29.19 -72.35
N ALA A 11 -16.16 28.64 -71.55
CA ALA A 11 -16.29 27.31 -70.99
C ALA A 11 -16.38 27.44 -69.46
N SER A 12 -17.60 27.25 -68.97
CA SER A 12 -17.94 27.08 -67.57
C SER A 12 -17.49 25.71 -67.04
N LEU A 13 -17.25 25.66 -65.73
CA LEU A 13 -17.41 24.53 -64.81
C LEU A 13 -16.41 23.35 -64.87
N ALA A 14 -15.59 23.25 -63.82
CA ALA A 14 -15.81 22.22 -62.78
C ALA A 14 -14.91 22.52 -61.56
N LEU A 15 -15.49 23.14 -60.51
CA LEU A 15 -14.92 23.04 -59.16
C LEU A 15 -15.11 21.58 -58.72
N ALA A 16 -14.03 20.80 -58.76
CA ALA A 16 -13.98 19.55 -58.03
C ALA A 16 -13.95 19.88 -56.54
N ALA A 17 -15.13 19.85 -55.90
CA ALA A 17 -15.25 19.78 -54.47
C ALA A 17 -14.61 18.45 -54.03
N VAL A 18 -13.35 18.50 -53.60
CA VAL A 18 -12.72 17.41 -52.87
C VAL A 18 -13.47 17.31 -51.56
N THR A 19 -14.44 16.41 -51.51
CA THR A 19 -14.98 15.90 -50.28
C THR A 19 -13.83 15.18 -49.58
N LEU A 20 -13.17 15.89 -48.66
CA LEU A 20 -12.44 15.29 -47.56
C LEU A 20 -13.47 14.44 -46.80
N ALA A 21 -13.61 13.19 -47.25
CA ALA A 21 -14.21 12.15 -46.47
C ALA A 21 -13.38 12.10 -45.19
N GLY A 22 -13.91 12.74 -44.14
CA GLY A 22 -13.37 12.64 -42.80
C GLY A 22 -13.35 11.17 -42.48
N ALA A 23 -12.16 10.57 -42.58
CA ALA A 23 -11.86 9.39 -41.82
C ALA A 23 -12.11 9.80 -40.38
N SER A 24 -13.27 9.41 -39.85
CA SER A 24 -13.49 9.37 -38.42
C SER A 24 -12.29 8.59 -37.90
N ALA A 25 -11.34 9.31 -37.29
CA ALA A 25 -10.32 8.68 -36.50
C ALA A 25 -11.08 7.96 -35.39
N ASN A 26 -11.46 6.72 -35.65
CA ASN A 26 -11.83 5.77 -34.61
C ASN A 26 -10.56 5.68 -33.78
N ALA A 27 -10.45 6.54 -32.77
CA ALA A 27 -9.39 6.48 -31.80
C ALA A 27 -9.34 5.02 -31.34
N ALA A 28 -8.18 4.39 -31.50
CA ALA A 28 -8.05 2.96 -31.31
C ALA A 28 -8.36 2.63 -29.84
N GLU A 29 -9.61 2.26 -29.55
CA GLU A 29 -10.03 1.95 -28.19
C GLU A 29 -9.26 0.73 -27.71
N ARG A 30 -8.56 0.89 -26.58
CA ARG A 30 -7.88 -0.20 -25.91
C ARG A 30 -8.68 -0.63 -24.69
N THR A 31 -8.58 -1.91 -24.36
CA THR A 31 -9.21 -2.48 -23.18
C THR A 31 -8.14 -2.87 -22.17
N MET A 32 -8.36 -2.55 -20.90
CA MET A 32 -7.57 -3.04 -19.77
C MET A 32 -8.49 -3.78 -18.79
N SER A 33 -7.99 -4.84 -18.18
CA SER A 33 -8.69 -5.61 -17.16
C SER A 33 -7.85 -5.79 -15.91
N TRP A 34 -8.51 -5.93 -14.76
CA TRP A 34 -7.88 -6.28 -13.49
C TRP A 34 -8.82 -7.12 -12.63
N GLU A 35 -8.27 -7.76 -11.60
CA GLU A 35 -9.02 -8.58 -10.65
C GLU A 35 -8.95 -7.95 -9.26
N SER A 36 -10.07 -7.95 -8.55
CA SER A 36 -10.21 -7.49 -7.16
C SER A 36 -11.46 -8.15 -6.55
N GLY A 37 -11.42 -9.46 -6.34
CA GLY A 37 -12.59 -10.29 -5.97
C GLY A 37 -13.59 -10.52 -7.12
N CYS A 38 -13.59 -9.63 -8.13
CA CYS A 38 -14.29 -9.79 -9.39
C CYS A 38 -13.36 -9.36 -10.53
N ARG A 39 -13.66 -9.77 -11.76
CA ARG A 39 -13.00 -9.25 -12.96
C ARG A 39 -13.62 -7.91 -13.35
N PHE A 40 -12.78 -6.89 -13.53
CA PHE A 40 -13.18 -5.57 -13.98
C PHE A 40 -12.54 -5.25 -15.32
N THR A 41 -13.24 -4.49 -16.17
CA THR A 41 -12.72 -4.02 -17.45
C THR A 41 -13.00 -2.53 -17.67
N VAL A 42 -12.06 -1.86 -18.32
CA VAL A 42 -12.17 -0.48 -18.79
C VAL A 42 -11.79 -0.40 -20.25
N ARG A 43 -12.52 0.41 -21.02
CA ARG A 43 -12.12 0.85 -22.36
C ARG A 43 -11.63 2.28 -22.28
N TYR A 44 -10.54 2.59 -22.96
CA TYR A 44 -9.95 3.91 -22.98
C TYR A 44 -9.35 4.24 -24.35
N ASP A 45 -9.29 5.54 -24.63
CA ASP A 45 -8.62 6.10 -25.79
C ASP A 45 -7.16 6.40 -25.44
N PRO A 46 -6.16 5.72 -26.05
CA PRO A 46 -4.75 5.92 -25.75
C PRO A 46 -4.22 7.30 -26.18
N ALA A 47 -4.94 8.03 -27.03
CA ALA A 47 -4.60 9.42 -27.34
C ALA A 47 -5.04 10.40 -26.24
N LYS A 48 -5.95 9.98 -25.35
CA LYS A 48 -6.45 10.80 -24.23
C LYS A 48 -5.92 10.37 -22.88
N HIS A 49 -5.62 9.09 -22.71
CA HIS A 49 -5.21 8.52 -21.44
C HIS A 49 -3.95 7.67 -21.61
N ASP A 50 -2.94 7.99 -20.80
CA ASP A 50 -1.74 7.17 -20.69
C ASP A 50 -2.06 5.85 -19.96
N GLU A 51 -1.69 4.72 -20.59
CA GLU A 51 -1.98 3.39 -20.06
C GLU A 51 -1.25 3.14 -18.72
N THR A 52 -0.02 3.64 -18.56
CA THR A 52 0.76 3.45 -17.34
C THR A 52 0.11 4.19 -16.17
N ARG A 53 -0.33 5.44 -16.36
CA ARG A 53 -1.10 6.19 -15.36
C ARG A 53 -2.42 5.51 -15.03
N LEU A 54 -3.12 4.99 -16.03
CA LEU A 54 -4.37 4.24 -15.82
C LEU A 54 -4.14 2.99 -14.96
N ARG A 55 -3.10 2.22 -15.26
CA ARG A 55 -2.71 1.03 -14.51
C ARG A 55 -2.30 1.37 -13.08
N ASN A 56 -1.51 2.41 -12.88
CA ASN A 56 -1.11 2.87 -11.55
C ASN A 56 -2.33 3.33 -10.73
N THR A 57 -3.28 4.05 -11.33
CA THR A 57 -4.52 4.44 -10.64
C THR A 57 -5.36 3.23 -10.26
N VAL A 58 -5.44 2.22 -11.12
CA VAL A 58 -6.11 0.96 -10.76
C VAL A 58 -5.42 0.26 -9.59
N ARG A 59 -4.09 0.17 -9.58
CA ARG A 59 -3.34 -0.43 -8.47
C ARG A 59 -3.51 0.35 -7.17
N LEU A 60 -3.50 1.68 -7.23
CA LEU A 60 -3.74 2.56 -6.09
C LEU A 60 -5.13 2.36 -5.45
N LEU A 61 -6.16 2.07 -6.25
CA LEU A 61 -7.57 2.02 -5.78
C LEU A 61 -8.09 0.60 -5.51
N PHE A 62 -7.61 -0.40 -6.25
CA PHE A 62 -8.15 -1.76 -6.28
C PHE A 62 -7.09 -2.86 -6.15
N GLY A 63 -5.82 -2.54 -6.35
CA GLY A 63 -4.75 -3.53 -6.42
C GLY A 63 -4.07 -3.77 -5.07
N PRO A 64 -3.12 -4.72 -5.05
CA PRO A 64 -2.17 -4.82 -3.94
C PRO A 64 -1.46 -3.47 -3.77
N SER A 65 -1.35 -3.02 -2.53
CA SER A 65 -0.88 -1.69 -2.18
C SER A 65 0.62 -1.57 -2.53
N ASP A 66 0.93 -0.78 -3.56
CA ASP A 66 2.29 -0.27 -3.84
C ASP A 66 2.88 0.55 -2.68
N PHE A 67 2.07 0.78 -1.64
CA PHE A 67 2.34 1.63 -0.49
C PHE A 67 2.39 0.82 0.81
N ASP A 68 2.71 -0.47 0.72
CA ASP A 68 2.94 -1.33 1.89
C ASP A 68 4.42 -1.40 2.25
N SER A 69 4.71 -1.41 3.55
CA SER A 69 6.06 -1.65 4.06
C SER A 69 6.44 -3.13 3.91
N PRO A 70 7.74 -3.47 3.90
CA PRO A 70 8.19 -4.86 3.77
C PRO A 70 7.82 -5.75 4.96
N GLY A 71 7.42 -5.18 6.09
CA GLY A 71 7.14 -5.90 7.32
C GLY A 71 8.40 -6.40 8.03
N THR A 72 8.28 -6.70 9.32
CA THR A 72 9.32 -7.43 10.06
C THR A 72 9.15 -8.94 9.83
N PRO A 73 10.19 -9.68 9.40
CA PRO A 73 10.13 -11.13 9.33
C PRO A 73 9.79 -11.77 10.69
N PRO A 74 9.01 -12.86 10.73
CA PRO A 74 8.67 -13.51 11.99
C PRO A 74 9.91 -13.96 12.77
N ALA A 75 10.02 -13.54 14.03
CA ALA A 75 11.15 -13.89 14.91
C ALA A 75 10.65 -14.28 16.30
N PHE A 76 10.48 -15.59 16.54
CA PHE A 76 9.92 -16.12 17.80
C PHE A 76 10.94 -16.85 18.67
N ASP A 77 12.19 -16.96 18.22
CA ASP A 77 13.28 -17.59 18.96
C ASP A 77 14.60 -16.87 18.67
N PRO A 78 15.65 -17.10 19.49
CA PRO A 78 16.92 -16.40 19.32
C PRO A 78 17.61 -16.64 17.97
N LYS A 79 17.43 -17.82 17.35
CA LYS A 79 18.01 -18.13 16.03
C LYS A 79 17.34 -17.29 14.95
N ALA A 80 16.02 -17.16 14.99
CA ALA A 80 15.28 -16.30 14.08
C ALA A 80 15.65 -14.82 14.25
N VAL A 81 15.81 -14.35 15.49
CA VAL A 81 16.28 -12.97 15.78
C VAL A 81 17.67 -12.72 15.21
N ALA A 82 18.59 -13.67 15.35
CA ALA A 82 19.94 -13.54 14.81
C ALA A 82 19.94 -13.35 13.27
N ALA A 83 18.99 -13.98 12.58
CA ALA A 83 18.83 -13.91 11.12
C ALA A 83 18.17 -12.62 10.61
N LEU A 84 17.62 -11.77 11.49
CA LEU A 84 17.03 -10.50 11.08
C LEU A 84 18.09 -9.57 10.47
N ASP A 85 17.71 -8.86 9.41
CA ASP A 85 18.55 -7.87 8.73
C ASP A 85 17.81 -6.51 8.71
N PRO A 86 18.02 -5.66 9.75
CA PRO A 86 17.42 -4.33 9.80
C PRO A 86 17.82 -3.44 8.63
N ASP A 87 19.02 -3.62 8.07
CA ASP A 87 19.50 -2.79 6.96
C ASP A 87 18.79 -3.17 5.65
N LYS A 88 18.41 -4.45 5.49
CA LYS A 88 17.52 -4.86 4.38
C LYS A 88 16.15 -4.21 4.49
N ILE A 89 15.58 -4.10 5.69
CA ILE A 89 14.30 -3.40 5.91
C ILE A 89 14.44 -1.92 5.53
N ASP A 90 15.46 -1.23 6.04
CA ASP A 90 15.74 0.17 5.72
C ASP A 90 15.90 0.41 4.20
N ARG A 91 16.72 -0.41 3.53
CA ARG A 91 16.91 -0.31 2.07
C ARG A 91 15.62 -0.56 1.30
N THR A 92 14.83 -1.56 1.70
CA THR A 92 13.57 -1.90 1.03
C THR A 92 12.54 -0.78 1.23
N CYS A 93 12.46 -0.21 2.43
CA CYS A 93 11.61 0.93 2.73
C CYS A 93 11.96 2.17 1.89
N LYS A 94 13.24 2.51 1.78
CA LYS A 94 13.71 3.61 0.92
C LYS A 94 13.34 3.36 -0.54
N ALA A 95 13.56 2.14 -1.03
CA ALA A 95 13.19 1.77 -2.40
C ALA A 95 11.67 1.85 -2.65
N SER A 96 10.84 1.40 -1.71
CA SER A 96 9.38 1.49 -1.82
C SER A 96 8.91 2.94 -1.83
N LEU A 97 9.44 3.78 -0.94
CA LEU A 97 9.13 5.22 -0.90
C LEU A 97 9.53 5.91 -2.21
N ASP A 98 10.73 5.62 -2.72
CA ASP A 98 11.21 6.19 -3.99
C ASP A 98 10.36 5.74 -5.18
N ALA A 99 9.97 4.46 -5.22
CA ALA A 99 9.10 3.92 -6.26
C ALA A 99 7.72 4.59 -6.22
N ALA A 100 7.09 4.66 -5.05
CA ALA A 100 5.79 5.28 -4.86
C ALA A 100 5.80 6.80 -5.16
N ALA A 101 6.92 7.48 -4.89
CA ALA A 101 7.14 8.89 -5.24
C ALA A 101 7.27 9.16 -6.75
N ARG A 102 7.49 8.13 -7.57
CA ARG A 102 7.56 8.25 -9.04
C ARG A 102 6.28 7.84 -9.76
N LEU A 103 5.32 7.22 -9.07
CA LEU A 103 4.06 6.82 -9.67
C LEU A 103 3.25 8.04 -10.13
N GLU A 104 2.81 8.00 -11.38
CA GLU A 104 1.88 8.97 -11.92
C GLU A 104 0.49 8.34 -12.06
N PHE A 105 -0.55 9.16 -11.92
CA PHE A 105 -1.94 8.73 -11.86
C PHE A 105 -2.79 9.50 -12.87
N ILE A 106 -3.93 8.92 -13.24
CA ILE A 106 -4.99 9.67 -13.93
C ILE A 106 -5.44 10.82 -13.04
N ALA A 107 -5.63 11.99 -13.63
CA ALA A 107 -6.12 13.17 -12.94
C ALA A 107 -7.55 12.94 -12.44
N LEU A 108 -7.69 12.67 -11.14
CA LEU A 108 -8.94 12.64 -10.41
C LEU A 108 -8.89 13.69 -9.29
N PRO A 109 -9.94 14.49 -9.08
CA PRO A 109 -10.05 15.35 -7.90
C PRO A 109 -9.70 14.61 -6.60
N GLY A 110 -8.65 15.05 -5.92
CA GLY A 110 -8.17 14.48 -4.65
C GLY A 110 -7.14 13.35 -4.79
N VAL A 111 -6.72 12.95 -6.00
CA VAL A 111 -5.75 11.85 -6.17
C VAL A 111 -4.39 12.15 -5.57
N ASP A 112 -3.91 13.39 -5.69
CA ASP A 112 -2.63 13.79 -5.11
C ASP A 112 -2.68 13.84 -3.59
N ASP A 113 -3.82 14.22 -3.01
CA ASP A 113 -4.02 14.21 -1.56
C ASP A 113 -4.00 12.78 -1.02
N TYR A 114 -4.70 11.87 -1.71
CA TYR A 114 -4.70 10.45 -1.36
C TYR A 114 -3.33 9.81 -1.51
N ARG A 115 -2.63 10.13 -2.60
CA ARG A 115 -1.23 9.73 -2.80
C ARG A 115 -0.34 10.19 -1.66
N ARG A 116 -0.40 11.46 -1.28
CA ARG A 116 0.40 11.99 -0.16
C ARG A 116 0.07 11.30 1.16
N ALA A 117 -1.21 10.99 1.40
CA ALA A 117 -1.63 10.27 2.59
C ALA A 117 -1.10 8.82 2.60
N LYS A 118 -1.15 8.11 1.47
CA LYS A 118 -0.56 6.76 1.34
C LYS A 118 0.97 6.77 1.49
N MET A 119 1.64 7.80 0.97
CA MET A 119 3.09 7.99 1.20
C MET A 119 3.43 8.19 2.68
N ALA A 120 2.63 8.98 3.40
CA ALA A 120 2.81 9.18 4.83
C ALA A 120 2.59 7.88 5.62
N GLU A 121 1.54 7.11 5.29
CA GLU A 121 1.27 5.80 5.87
C GLU A 121 2.40 4.78 5.61
N LEU A 122 2.92 4.72 4.38
CA LEU A 122 4.07 3.87 4.04
C LEU A 122 5.30 4.25 4.87
N LYS A 123 5.60 5.56 4.96
CA LYS A 123 6.74 6.03 5.74
C LYS A 123 6.61 5.66 7.22
N ASP A 124 5.45 5.89 7.80
CA ASP A 124 5.16 5.56 9.20
C ASP A 124 5.27 4.05 9.47
N SER A 125 4.72 3.22 8.58
CA SER A 125 4.84 1.76 8.66
C SER A 125 6.29 1.29 8.54
N CYS A 126 7.08 1.94 7.69
CA CYS A 126 8.52 1.69 7.56
C CYS A 126 9.30 2.09 8.82
N ASP A 127 8.99 3.24 9.42
CA ASP A 127 9.60 3.66 10.68
C ASP A 127 9.27 2.66 11.81
N PHE A 128 8.01 2.18 11.87
CA PHE A 128 7.58 1.12 12.78
C PHE A 128 8.35 -0.18 12.56
N ASP A 129 8.40 -0.69 11.33
CA ASP A 129 9.05 -1.97 11.00
C ASP A 129 10.55 -1.93 11.29
N LEU A 130 11.19 -0.79 11.01
CA LEU A 130 12.61 -0.62 11.29
C LEU A 130 12.90 -0.59 12.79
N ALA A 131 12.10 0.16 13.56
CA ALA A 131 12.22 0.20 15.03
C ALA A 131 11.97 -1.19 15.63
N HIS A 132 10.93 -1.89 15.17
CA HIS A 132 10.58 -3.23 15.62
C HIS A 132 11.69 -4.26 15.30
N THR A 133 12.18 -4.28 14.07
CA THR A 133 13.26 -5.19 13.63
C THR A 133 14.56 -4.92 14.40
N ARG A 134 14.94 -3.64 14.60
CA ARG A 134 16.11 -3.27 15.42
C ARG A 134 15.91 -3.62 16.89
N GLY A 135 14.69 -3.44 17.40
CA GLY A 135 14.30 -3.69 18.78
C GLY A 135 14.59 -5.09 19.28
N PHE A 136 14.55 -6.10 18.40
CA PHE A 136 14.97 -7.46 18.76
C PHE A 136 16.44 -7.58 19.16
N LYS A 137 17.33 -6.76 18.58
CA LYS A 137 18.78 -6.79 18.84
C LYS A 137 19.22 -5.67 19.78
N THR A 138 18.51 -4.55 19.76
CA THR A 138 18.82 -3.34 20.53
C THR A 138 17.50 -2.77 21.05
N PRO A 139 17.09 -3.12 22.29
CA PRO A 139 15.78 -2.75 22.82
C PRO A 139 15.49 -1.25 22.75
N SER A 140 16.50 -0.40 22.97
CA SER A 140 16.35 1.05 22.92
C SER A 140 15.85 1.56 21.56
N ALA A 141 16.14 0.86 20.46
CA ALA A 141 15.70 1.22 19.11
C ALA A 141 14.18 1.18 18.94
N LEU A 142 13.45 0.47 19.81
CA LEU A 142 11.98 0.52 19.84
C LEU A 142 11.46 1.94 20.13
N ARG A 143 12.26 2.79 20.78
CA ARG A 143 11.91 4.18 21.04
C ARG A 143 12.11 5.09 19.82
N ASP A 144 12.75 4.62 18.76
CA ASP A 144 12.94 5.42 17.54
C ASP A 144 11.59 5.72 16.87
N TYR A 145 10.62 4.80 17.01
CA TYR A 145 9.24 5.01 16.60
C TYR A 145 8.49 5.90 17.61
N GLN A 146 8.67 7.22 17.46
CA GLN A 146 8.15 8.25 18.36
C GLN A 146 6.64 8.18 18.64
N PRO A 147 5.76 7.84 17.68
CA PRO A 147 4.32 7.75 17.95
C PRO A 147 3.97 6.80 19.10
N ALA A 148 4.80 5.77 19.36
CA ALA A 148 4.60 4.79 20.41
C ALA A 148 5.33 5.11 21.73
N ALA A 149 5.62 6.39 22.04
CA ALA A 149 6.27 6.76 23.30
C ALA A 149 5.55 6.22 24.56
N ALA A 150 4.22 6.10 24.53
CA ALA A 150 3.41 5.51 25.59
C ALA A 150 3.69 4.01 25.84
N CYS A 151 4.35 3.33 24.91
CA CYS A 151 4.72 1.91 24.99
C CYS A 151 6.08 1.68 25.67
N ALA A 152 6.72 2.73 26.21
CA ALA A 152 8.03 2.68 26.84
C ALA A 152 8.16 1.64 27.97
N LYS A 153 7.08 1.33 28.69
CA LYS A 153 7.07 0.32 29.77
C LYS A 153 7.58 -1.05 29.32
N PHE A 154 7.33 -1.44 28.07
CA PHE A 154 7.81 -2.71 27.53
C PHE A 154 9.31 -2.63 27.24
N VAL A 155 9.76 -1.50 26.71
CA VAL A 155 11.19 -1.27 26.43
C VAL A 155 11.99 -1.25 27.72
N ASP A 156 11.48 -0.60 28.76
CA ASP A 156 12.12 -0.56 30.09
C ASP A 156 12.27 -1.96 30.69
N ALA A 157 11.26 -2.83 30.56
CA ALA A 157 11.32 -4.21 31.01
C ALA A 157 12.35 -5.04 30.24
N ILE A 158 12.40 -4.89 28.90
CA ILE A 158 13.35 -5.60 28.04
C ILE A 158 14.80 -5.19 28.36
N GLU A 159 15.03 -3.91 28.66
CA GLU A 159 16.31 -3.34 29.09
C GLU A 159 16.70 -3.69 30.53
N GLY A 160 15.80 -4.31 31.31
CA GLY A 160 16.05 -4.65 32.71
C GLY A 160 15.94 -3.46 33.68
N LYS A 161 15.30 -2.36 33.27
CA LYS A 161 14.98 -1.22 34.15
C LYS A 161 13.79 -1.52 35.08
N THR A 162 12.95 -2.47 34.68
CA THR A 162 11.82 -2.99 35.46
C THR A 162 11.82 -4.52 35.44
N ASP A 163 10.92 -5.15 36.21
CA ASP A 163 10.82 -6.61 36.29
C ASP A 163 10.33 -7.20 34.96
N LEU A 164 11.26 -7.83 34.24
CA LEU A 164 11.01 -8.53 32.97
C LEU A 164 9.98 -9.66 33.13
N GLN A 165 10.11 -10.47 34.19
CA GLN A 165 9.29 -11.66 34.38
C GLN A 165 7.85 -11.29 34.73
N GLN A 166 7.66 -10.28 35.58
CA GLN A 166 6.34 -9.74 35.91
C GLN A 166 5.69 -9.12 34.67
N THR A 167 6.41 -8.28 33.92
CA THR A 167 5.88 -7.64 32.71
C THR A 167 5.49 -8.67 31.66
N PHE A 168 6.33 -9.69 31.46
CA PHE A 168 6.04 -10.83 30.59
C PHE A 168 4.76 -11.57 30.99
N ARG A 169 4.65 -11.98 32.26
CA ARG A 169 3.47 -12.70 32.76
C ARG A 169 2.18 -11.91 32.58
N GLN A 170 2.18 -10.64 32.98
CA GLN A 170 1.02 -9.77 32.82
C GLN A 170 0.60 -9.63 31.34
N ASN A 171 1.59 -9.53 30.42
CA ASN A 171 1.29 -9.42 29.00
C ASN A 171 0.81 -10.76 28.40
N VAL A 172 1.30 -11.90 28.90
CA VAL A 172 0.78 -13.23 28.55
C VAL A 172 -0.66 -13.42 29.02
N ASP A 173 -0.94 -13.12 30.28
CA ASP A 173 -2.28 -13.26 30.86
C ASP A 173 -3.29 -12.38 30.11
N THR A 174 -2.92 -11.12 29.84
CA THR A 174 -3.75 -10.19 29.05
C THR A 174 -3.96 -10.71 27.62
N GLY A 175 -2.89 -11.09 26.93
CA GLY A 175 -2.96 -11.53 25.53
C GLY A 175 -3.66 -12.87 25.32
N CYS A 176 -3.71 -13.73 26.34
CA CYS A 176 -4.36 -15.03 26.29
C CYS A 176 -5.83 -15.02 26.77
N ALA A 177 -6.33 -13.91 27.33
CA ALA A 177 -7.64 -13.85 27.98
C ALA A 177 -8.80 -14.25 27.05
N ASP A 178 -8.77 -13.78 25.79
CA ASP A 178 -9.82 -14.02 24.80
C ASP A 178 -9.51 -15.20 23.87
N ASN A 179 -8.49 -16.00 24.19
CA ASN A 179 -8.16 -17.17 23.39
C ASN A 179 -9.21 -18.28 23.57
N ALA A 180 -9.41 -19.13 22.55
CA ALA A 180 -10.29 -20.29 22.65
C ALA A 180 -9.92 -21.25 23.81
N SER A 181 -8.64 -21.27 24.22
CA SER A 181 -8.21 -21.94 25.45
C SER A 181 -7.20 -21.08 26.22
N PRO A 182 -7.66 -20.18 27.11
CA PRO A 182 -6.78 -19.24 27.81
C PRO A 182 -5.70 -19.93 28.63
N LYS A 183 -6.05 -20.99 29.37
CA LYS A 183 -5.10 -21.76 30.18
C LYS A 183 -4.01 -22.42 29.35
N ALA A 184 -4.36 -23.01 28.20
CA ALA A 184 -3.38 -23.64 27.31
C ALA A 184 -2.45 -22.59 26.68
N CYS A 185 -3.00 -21.42 26.31
CA CYS A 185 -2.22 -20.30 25.79
C CYS A 185 -1.17 -19.82 26.80
N VAL A 186 -1.57 -19.56 28.06
CA VAL A 186 -0.65 -19.15 29.12
C VAL A 186 0.41 -20.21 29.38
N ALA A 187 0.00 -21.49 29.53
CA ALA A 187 0.92 -22.59 29.82
C ALA A 187 2.01 -22.73 28.75
N ARG A 188 1.66 -22.54 27.46
CA ARG A 188 2.63 -22.57 26.35
C ARG A 188 3.72 -21.52 26.52
N TYR A 189 3.36 -20.26 26.77
CA TYR A 189 4.36 -19.19 26.90
C TYR A 189 5.18 -19.31 28.18
N LEU A 190 4.58 -19.75 29.28
CA LEU A 190 5.33 -20.03 30.51
C LEU A 190 6.35 -21.16 30.31
N ALA A 191 6.00 -22.21 29.56
CA ALA A 191 6.93 -23.30 29.24
C ALA A 191 8.11 -22.82 28.38
N GLU A 192 7.88 -21.94 27.40
CA GLU A 192 8.95 -21.31 26.62
C GLU A 192 9.90 -20.50 27.52
N ALA A 193 9.37 -19.76 28.50
CA ALA A 193 10.17 -18.97 29.43
C ALA A 193 11.01 -19.83 30.42
N GLN A 194 10.76 -21.14 30.54
CA GLN A 194 11.57 -22.06 31.37
C GLN A 194 12.72 -22.74 30.60
N LYS A 195 12.86 -22.50 29.30
CA LYS A 195 13.99 -23.02 28.52
C LYS A 195 15.30 -22.36 28.94
N ALA A 196 16.44 -22.93 28.53
CA ALA A 196 17.77 -22.40 28.85
C ALA A 196 17.97 -20.94 28.39
N ASP A 197 17.32 -20.55 27.29
CA ASP A 197 17.26 -19.20 26.72
C ASP A 197 15.99 -18.43 27.17
N GLY A 198 15.39 -18.81 28.30
CA GLY A 198 14.08 -18.33 28.75
C GLY A 198 13.98 -16.81 28.91
N GLN A 199 15.01 -16.15 29.45
CA GLN A 199 15.04 -14.69 29.53
C GLN A 199 14.99 -14.03 28.15
N GLU A 200 15.72 -14.59 27.18
CA GLU A 200 15.73 -14.07 25.82
C GLU A 200 14.38 -14.29 25.14
N ARG A 201 13.76 -15.45 25.35
CA ARG A 201 12.38 -15.72 24.88
C ARG A 201 11.35 -14.75 25.47
N MET A 202 11.49 -14.37 26.75
CA MET A 202 10.63 -13.34 27.35
C MET A 202 10.81 -11.97 26.69
N ARG A 203 12.05 -11.56 26.39
CA ARG A 203 12.32 -10.32 25.66
C ARG A 203 11.71 -10.35 24.26
N ILE A 204 11.96 -11.43 23.51
CA ILE A 204 11.40 -11.66 22.17
C ILE A 204 9.87 -11.59 22.20
N TYR A 205 9.23 -12.20 23.20
CA TYR A 205 7.78 -12.11 23.39
C TYR A 205 7.33 -10.66 23.61
N LEU A 206 8.00 -9.92 24.49
CA LEU A 206 7.64 -8.53 24.77
C LEU A 206 7.86 -7.62 23.57
N VAL A 207 8.83 -7.88 22.68
CA VAL A 207 8.95 -7.17 21.39
C VAL A 207 7.75 -7.51 20.49
N ASN A 208 7.49 -8.80 20.25
CA ASN A 208 6.47 -9.29 19.31
C ASN A 208 5.02 -9.05 19.73
N PHE A 209 4.73 -8.99 21.02
CA PHE A 209 3.35 -8.99 21.54
C PHE A 209 3.10 -7.97 22.64
N GLY A 210 4.15 -7.42 23.26
CA GLY A 210 4.01 -6.34 24.23
C GLY A 210 4.06 -5.00 23.51
N TRP A 211 5.26 -4.62 23.09
CA TRP A 211 5.54 -3.38 22.42
C TRP A 211 4.77 -3.24 21.10
N SER A 212 4.83 -4.23 20.20
CA SER A 212 4.18 -4.15 18.88
C SER A 212 2.66 -3.94 18.99
N ASN A 213 1.97 -4.73 19.81
CA ASN A 213 0.52 -4.63 20.03
C ASN A 213 0.12 -3.29 20.66
N CYS A 214 0.97 -2.71 21.50
CA CYS A 214 0.77 -1.35 22.00
C CYS A 214 0.99 -0.32 20.89
N ALA A 215 2.13 -0.41 20.20
CA ALA A 215 2.62 0.56 19.23
C ALA A 215 1.73 0.63 17.97
N ILE A 216 1.11 -0.49 17.58
CA ILE A 216 0.25 -0.56 16.39
C ILE A 216 -0.96 0.39 16.50
N ASN A 217 -1.42 0.71 17.72
CA ASN A 217 -2.52 1.65 17.93
C ASN A 217 -2.16 3.11 17.58
N TYR A 218 -0.87 3.40 17.39
CA TYR A 218 -0.36 4.71 17.01
C TYR A 218 0.06 4.79 15.54
N ASN A 219 0.09 3.66 14.84
CA ASN A 219 0.42 3.59 13.42
C ASN A 219 -0.66 4.28 12.56
N LEU A 220 -0.23 5.04 11.56
CA LEU A 220 -1.11 5.80 10.65
C LEU A 220 -2.06 4.90 9.87
N ARG A 221 -1.67 3.66 9.58
CA ARG A 221 -2.54 2.66 8.94
C ARG A 221 -3.77 2.36 9.79
N ASN A 222 -3.61 2.29 11.11
CA ASN A 222 -4.71 2.00 12.03
C ASN A 222 -5.48 3.26 12.45
N THR A 223 -4.76 4.33 12.79
CA THR A 223 -5.39 5.58 13.23
C THR A 223 -6.07 6.34 12.07
N GLY A 224 -5.58 6.13 10.84
CA GLY A 224 -6.06 6.77 9.63
C GLY A 224 -7.03 5.93 8.79
N GLU A 225 -7.27 4.66 9.14
CA GLU A 225 -7.99 3.68 8.31
C GLU A 225 -9.29 4.24 7.71
N LYS A 226 -10.18 4.76 8.55
CA LYS A 226 -11.48 5.31 8.12
C LYS A 226 -11.34 6.49 7.16
N LYS A 227 -10.36 7.37 7.40
CA LYS A 227 -10.09 8.52 6.52
C LYS A 227 -9.53 8.04 5.19
N MET A 228 -8.59 7.10 5.22
CA MET A 228 -7.97 6.53 4.03
C MET A 228 -9.00 5.80 3.15
N GLU A 229 -9.89 5.02 3.76
CA GLU A 229 -10.97 4.35 3.06
C GLU A 229 -11.96 5.33 2.45
N ALA A 230 -12.34 6.40 3.16
CA ALA A 230 -13.21 7.43 2.61
C ALA A 230 -12.59 8.13 1.38
N MET A 231 -11.29 8.45 1.44
CA MET A 231 -10.56 9.03 0.30
C MET A 231 -10.51 8.05 -0.89
N ARG A 232 -10.17 6.79 -0.64
CA ARG A 232 -10.12 5.72 -1.64
C ARG A 232 -11.47 5.53 -2.32
N SER A 233 -12.54 5.40 -1.53
CA SER A 233 -13.92 5.17 -2.01
C SER A 233 -14.43 6.34 -2.86
N ALA A 234 -14.12 7.58 -2.47
CA ALA A 234 -14.45 8.76 -3.26
C ALA A 234 -13.73 8.75 -4.62
N LEU A 235 -12.44 8.37 -4.66
CA LEU A 235 -11.67 8.26 -5.90
C LEU A 235 -12.13 7.09 -6.77
N GLU A 236 -12.44 5.94 -6.17
CA GLU A 236 -13.02 4.78 -6.85
C GLU A 236 -14.32 5.17 -7.56
N THR A 237 -15.22 5.88 -6.88
CA THR A 237 -16.49 6.34 -7.45
C THR A 237 -16.25 7.24 -8.67
N GLN A 238 -15.32 8.19 -8.56
CA GLN A 238 -14.94 9.07 -9.66
C GLN A 238 -14.33 8.30 -10.83
N PHE A 239 -13.42 7.36 -10.55
CA PHE A 239 -12.78 6.51 -11.54
C PHE A 239 -13.79 5.67 -12.31
N ARG A 240 -14.68 4.97 -11.59
CA ARG A 240 -15.75 4.15 -12.20
C ARG A 240 -16.66 4.99 -13.09
N LYS A 241 -17.01 6.21 -12.67
CA LYS A 241 -17.83 7.14 -13.47
C LYS A 241 -17.09 7.63 -14.73
N MET A 242 -15.83 8.04 -14.61
CA MET A 242 -15.01 8.54 -15.71
C MET A 242 -14.84 7.48 -16.81
N PHE A 243 -14.55 6.25 -16.40
CA PHE A 243 -14.15 5.17 -17.31
C PHE A 243 -15.27 4.18 -17.64
N LYS A 244 -16.47 4.34 -17.06
CA LYS A 244 -17.60 3.42 -17.21
C LYS A 244 -17.17 1.96 -16.98
N VAL A 245 -16.45 1.74 -15.88
CA VAL A 245 -15.87 0.45 -15.53
C VAL A 245 -16.96 -0.62 -15.53
N LYS A 246 -16.71 -1.71 -16.25
CA LYS A 246 -17.59 -2.89 -16.22
C LYS A 246 -17.05 -3.88 -15.20
N GLN A 247 -17.97 -4.48 -14.45
CA GLN A 247 -17.70 -5.58 -13.55
C GLN A 247 -18.34 -6.83 -14.17
N ASP A 248 -17.52 -7.83 -14.46
CA ASP A 248 -17.99 -9.15 -14.89
C ASP A 248 -18.34 -10.00 -13.64
N LYS A 249 -18.86 -11.21 -13.84
CA LYS A 249 -19.24 -12.10 -12.73
C LYS A 249 -18.06 -12.27 -11.76
N CYS A 250 -18.32 -12.07 -10.48
CA CYS A 250 -17.39 -12.43 -9.41
C CYS A 250 -17.38 -13.97 -9.32
N GLU A 251 -16.20 -14.57 -9.18
CA GLU A 251 -16.14 -15.99 -8.83
C GLU A 251 -16.74 -16.14 -7.43
N GLU A 252 -17.77 -16.98 -7.29
CA GLU A 252 -18.25 -17.35 -5.96
C GLU A 252 -17.08 -18.06 -5.27
N ALA A 253 -16.73 -17.60 -4.06
CA ALA A 253 -15.72 -18.28 -3.27
C ALA A 253 -16.26 -19.66 -2.89
N ASP A 254 -15.73 -20.71 -3.51
CA ASP A 254 -15.94 -22.11 -3.12
C ASP A 254 -15.46 -22.38 -1.69
#